data_AF-A0A7X9S8G2-F1
#
_entry.id   AF-A0A7X9S8G2-F1
#
_cell.length_a   1.000
_cell.length_b   1.000
_cell.length_c   1.000
_cell.angle_alpha   90.00
_cell.angle_beta   90.00
_cell.angle_gamma   90.00
#
_symmetry.space_group_name_H-M   'P 1'
#
loop_
_entity.id
_entity.type
_entity.pdbx_description
1 polymer ?
#
loop_
_entity_poly.entity_id
_entity_poly.type
_entity_poly.pdbx_seq_one_letter_code
_entity_poly.pdbx_strand_id
1 'polypeptide(L)'
;MLEQKNIIVSIAGGLLSSYQKVLLKQTINDHHYFELVLDIETGELYDTHTLERSKDWVGEKVEINFGNKQFIGIVTQVSLKRSSGNYGCLIASGYSMTFLLESDLHCASWLNKTLADIVKEICDKVGLSVLVNPEYKDPIEYESQYMESDFDFLRRLARQYHEWFYYDGRQLVFGKPQLPSAIPLTYNRDIFSMDMNIQAIARPLKVQSYNSKVAQMYDSTSPNVPQGLNSLGQSVFGSSMKMFKSPSVQYSEMRITNASELKYYLQRKQQSDSAASHYINCETDNTCIDLGSVVSIQTSIHVYKSECVEKLLGSYFVTEITHTIESGNNYRNQFSAVSSSVNCLPVPNVPLPVAQTQQAVVIDNEDPKGQGRVQVKMNWQSGNMKTSWIRVMTPDAGSSDAVSKNRGLVFIPEKDDIVLVGFRYGDPNRPFVFGSLFNGITGTGGGSGNKKKSLTTRSGCTITIDDDKGSVTMKDKSGNSYSADGDGNIVVSASKSIKLCVGETMIILDCDGNITSNAQNNISENAANNISQQADSIDSTAVNEYNINGTDVTATAEGSAMISGGTSTTVDSSGTTAVTGSIIKLN
;
A
#
# COMPACT_ATOMS: atom_id res chain seq x y z
N MET A 1 -31.71 -13.36 52.48
CA MET A 1 -31.99 -14.40 51.46
C MET A 1 -30.79 -14.40 50.53
N LEU A 2 -30.05 -15.50 50.45
CA LEU A 2 -28.97 -15.65 49.46
C LEU A 2 -29.65 -15.65 48.09
N GLU A 3 -29.41 -14.61 47.29
CA GLU A 3 -29.82 -14.59 45.89
C GLU A 3 -29.26 -15.84 45.22
N GLN A 4 -30.14 -16.70 44.73
CA GLN A 4 -29.74 -17.91 44.02
C GLN A 4 -29.11 -17.45 42.71
N LYS A 5 -27.76 -17.48 42.65
CA LYS A 5 -26.99 -17.12 41.45
C LYS A 5 -27.21 -18.22 40.40
N ASN A 6 -28.33 -18.14 39.70
CA ASN A 6 -28.72 -19.11 38.68
C ASN A 6 -27.85 -18.88 37.44
N ILE A 7 -26.78 -19.66 37.34
CA ILE A 7 -25.93 -19.70 36.16
C ILE A 7 -26.41 -20.86 35.29
N ILE A 8 -26.72 -20.56 34.04
CA ILE A 8 -27.31 -21.52 33.11
C ILE A 8 -26.34 -21.71 31.96
N VAL A 9 -25.96 -22.96 31.72
CA VAL A 9 -25.08 -23.35 30.62
C VAL A 9 -25.84 -24.24 29.65
N SER A 10 -25.73 -23.97 28.36
CA SER A 10 -26.23 -24.84 27.30
C SER A 10 -25.18 -25.08 26.22
N ILE A 11 -25.26 -26.25 25.59
CA ILE A 11 -24.45 -26.62 24.42
C ILE A 11 -25.41 -27.14 23.35
N ALA A 12 -25.28 -26.68 22.11
CA ALA A 12 -26.18 -27.06 21.00
C ALA A 12 -27.67 -26.81 21.33
N GLY A 13 -27.97 -25.78 22.14
CA GLY A 13 -29.31 -25.48 22.64
C GLY A 13 -29.83 -26.41 23.76
N GLY A 14 -29.12 -27.49 24.09
CA GLY A 14 -29.43 -28.38 25.21
C GLY A 14 -28.92 -27.82 26.53
N LEU A 15 -29.80 -27.69 27.53
CA LEU A 15 -29.42 -27.29 28.89
C LEU A 15 -28.58 -28.38 29.56
N LEU A 16 -27.46 -27.99 30.15
CA LEU A 16 -26.63 -28.90 30.93
C LEU A 16 -27.28 -29.14 32.30
N SER A 17 -27.48 -30.41 32.66
CA SER A 17 -28.11 -30.81 33.93
C SER A 17 -27.24 -30.55 35.16
N SER A 18 -25.92 -30.61 34.98
CA SER A 18 -24.92 -30.30 36.02
C SER A 18 -23.57 -29.93 35.41
N TYR A 19 -22.78 -29.19 36.19
CA TYR A 19 -21.38 -28.90 35.92
C TYR A 19 -20.59 -28.88 37.25
N GLN A 20 -19.35 -29.35 37.21
CA GLN A 20 -18.42 -29.31 38.35
C GLN A 20 -17.67 -27.98 38.41
N LYS A 21 -17.30 -27.46 37.22
CA LYS A 21 -16.59 -26.19 37.09
C LYS A 21 -16.96 -25.49 35.79
N VAL A 22 -17.09 -24.18 35.85
CA VAL A 22 -17.13 -23.30 34.67
C VAL A 22 -16.03 -22.27 34.81
N LEU A 23 -15.15 -22.20 33.82
CA LEU A 23 -14.11 -21.20 33.70
C LEU A 23 -14.34 -20.43 32.41
N LEU A 24 -14.41 -19.10 32.47
CA LEU A 24 -14.48 -18.23 31.31
C LEU A 24 -13.47 -17.10 31.47
N LYS A 25 -12.50 -17.03 30.55
CA LYS A 25 -11.47 -15.99 30.48
C LYS A 25 -11.76 -15.09 29.29
N GLN A 26 -11.92 -13.79 29.54
CA GLN A 26 -12.22 -12.79 28.54
C GLN A 26 -11.18 -11.68 28.62
N THR A 27 -10.71 -11.22 27.47
CA THR A 27 -9.74 -10.13 27.38
C THR A 27 -9.97 -9.34 26.10
N ILE A 28 -9.68 -8.05 26.11
CA ILE A 28 -9.66 -7.26 24.88
C ILE A 28 -8.55 -7.80 23.96
N ASN A 29 -8.68 -7.54 22.65
CA ASN A 29 -7.67 -7.85 21.65
C ASN A 29 -7.33 -9.34 21.39
N ASP A 30 -8.05 -10.27 22.00
CA ASP A 30 -7.81 -11.72 21.85
C ASP A 30 -9.12 -12.52 21.86
N HIS A 31 -9.03 -13.81 21.54
CA HIS A 31 -10.13 -14.74 21.76
C HIS A 31 -10.38 -14.94 23.25
N HIS A 32 -11.64 -15.11 23.61
CA HIS A 32 -12.00 -15.57 24.94
C HIS A 32 -11.84 -17.08 24.98
N TYR A 33 -11.51 -17.63 26.14
CA TYR A 33 -11.41 -19.08 26.36
C TYR A 33 -12.44 -19.50 27.41
N PHE A 34 -13.14 -20.61 27.16
CA PHE A 34 -13.97 -21.24 28.18
C PHE A 34 -13.60 -22.71 28.37
N GLU A 35 -13.86 -23.20 29.58
CA GLU A 35 -13.72 -24.60 29.95
C GLU A 35 -14.85 -24.99 30.90
N LEU A 36 -15.58 -26.04 30.53
CA LEU A 36 -16.65 -26.64 31.29
C LEU A 36 -16.18 -28.02 31.74
N VAL A 37 -16.05 -28.22 33.05
CA VAL A 37 -15.84 -29.56 33.63
C VAL A 37 -17.21 -30.08 34.04
N LEU A 38 -17.62 -31.18 33.42
CA LEU A 38 -18.96 -31.73 33.49
C LEU A 38 -18.91 -33.16 34.03
N ASP A 39 -20.00 -33.56 34.70
CA ASP A 39 -20.23 -34.96 34.99
C ASP A 39 -20.39 -35.73 33.67
N ILE A 40 -19.93 -36.99 33.62
CA ILE A 40 -20.00 -37.81 32.40
C ILE A 40 -21.44 -37.93 31.91
N GLU A 41 -22.39 -38.10 32.84
CA GLU A 41 -23.83 -38.27 32.57
C GLU A 41 -24.47 -37.06 31.86
N THR A 42 -23.84 -35.88 31.94
CA THR A 42 -24.32 -34.66 31.28
C THR A 42 -24.22 -34.75 29.75
N GLY A 43 -23.21 -35.46 29.23
CA GLY A 43 -22.96 -35.58 27.80
C GLY A 43 -22.95 -37.00 27.28
N GLU A 44 -22.86 -38.01 28.14
CA GLU A 44 -22.67 -39.41 27.79
C GLU A 44 -23.53 -40.34 28.65
N LEU A 45 -23.60 -41.62 28.27
CA LEU A 45 -24.18 -42.66 29.13
C LEU A 45 -23.18 -43.09 30.23
N TYR A 46 -23.71 -43.53 31.37
CA TYR A 46 -22.95 -43.89 32.58
C TYR A 46 -21.76 -44.83 32.32
N ASP A 47 -21.94 -45.84 31.47
CA ASP A 47 -20.92 -46.85 31.14
C ASP A 47 -20.10 -46.53 29.89
N THR A 48 -20.06 -45.28 29.44
CA THR A 48 -19.28 -44.95 28.24
C THR A 48 -17.77 -45.15 28.46
N HIS A 49 -17.09 -45.71 27.46
CA HIS A 49 -15.63 -45.82 27.44
C HIS A 49 -14.96 -44.85 26.48
N THR A 50 -15.73 -44.12 25.68
CA THR A 50 -15.30 -43.18 24.64
C THR A 50 -16.27 -42.00 24.52
N LEU A 51 -16.01 -41.05 23.62
CA LEU A 51 -16.90 -39.93 23.32
C LEU A 51 -17.91 -40.35 22.23
N GLU A 52 -19.07 -40.86 22.63
CA GLU A 52 -20.09 -41.34 21.68
C GLU A 52 -21.06 -40.23 21.28
N ARG A 53 -21.50 -39.42 22.23
CA ARG A 53 -22.49 -38.34 22.03
C ARG A 53 -21.85 -36.96 22.05
N SER A 54 -21.01 -36.70 23.04
CA SER A 54 -20.40 -35.40 23.27
C SER A 54 -19.39 -34.99 22.20
N LYS A 55 -18.93 -35.93 21.36
CA LYS A 55 -18.14 -35.61 20.16
C LYS A 55 -18.88 -34.65 19.21
N ASP A 56 -20.22 -34.72 19.18
CA ASP A 56 -21.06 -33.90 18.32
C ASP A 56 -21.21 -32.46 18.84
N TRP A 57 -20.66 -32.17 20.03
CA TRP A 57 -20.59 -30.79 20.52
C TRP A 57 -19.49 -29.98 19.86
N VAL A 58 -18.47 -30.61 19.26
CA VAL A 58 -17.41 -29.85 18.58
C VAL A 58 -17.99 -29.13 17.37
N GLY A 59 -17.80 -27.80 17.32
CA GLY A 59 -18.40 -26.91 16.32
C GLY A 59 -19.73 -26.30 16.74
N GLU A 60 -20.35 -26.79 17.82
CA GLU A 60 -21.61 -26.26 18.33
C GLU A 60 -21.41 -25.05 19.25
N LYS A 61 -22.48 -24.25 19.35
CA LYS A 61 -22.49 -23.07 20.23
C LYS A 61 -22.62 -23.49 21.68
N VAL A 62 -21.85 -22.81 22.54
CA VAL A 62 -22.06 -22.79 23.98
C VAL A 62 -22.69 -21.46 24.37
N GLU A 63 -23.64 -21.48 25.30
CA GLU A 63 -24.15 -20.28 25.94
C GLU A 63 -23.96 -20.38 27.45
N ILE A 64 -23.32 -19.38 28.05
CA ILE A 64 -23.09 -19.28 29.49
C ILE A 64 -23.79 -18.02 29.98
N ASN A 65 -24.85 -18.17 30.77
CA ASN A 65 -25.66 -17.08 31.28
C ASN A 65 -25.31 -16.80 32.76
N PHE A 66 -24.79 -15.61 33.04
CA PHE A 66 -24.48 -15.11 34.38
C PHE A 66 -25.55 -14.10 34.80
N GLY A 67 -26.68 -14.58 35.32
CA GLY A 67 -27.81 -13.71 35.63
C GLY A 67 -28.39 -13.04 34.38
N ASN A 68 -28.15 -11.75 34.19
CA ASN A 68 -28.61 -10.98 33.03
C ASN A 68 -27.54 -10.86 31.90
N LYS A 69 -26.32 -11.34 32.13
CA LYS A 69 -25.25 -11.38 31.13
C LYS A 69 -25.18 -12.73 30.45
N GLN A 70 -24.72 -12.75 29.21
CA GLN A 70 -24.61 -13.96 28.40
C GLN A 70 -23.32 -13.92 27.59
N PHE A 71 -22.59 -15.02 27.63
CA PHE A 71 -21.47 -15.31 26.74
C PHE A 71 -21.88 -16.39 25.75
N ILE A 72 -21.59 -16.17 24.47
CA ILE A 72 -21.76 -17.13 23.38
C ILE A 72 -20.38 -17.48 22.85
N GLY A 73 -20.08 -18.77 22.83
CA GLY A 73 -18.84 -19.31 22.29
C GLY A 73 -19.10 -20.47 21.35
N ILE A 74 -18.00 -21.04 20.85
CA ILE A 74 -17.98 -22.25 20.04
C ILE A 74 -17.09 -23.29 20.71
N VAL A 75 -17.62 -24.51 20.86
CA VAL A 75 -16.85 -25.64 21.39
C VAL A 75 -15.87 -26.10 20.32
N THR A 76 -14.58 -26.11 20.64
CA THR A 76 -13.53 -26.57 19.71
C THR A 76 -12.88 -27.86 20.17
N GLN A 77 -13.08 -28.24 21.43
CA GLN A 77 -12.54 -29.45 21.99
C GLN A 77 -13.51 -30.08 22.99
N VAL A 78 -13.63 -31.39 22.92
CA VAL A 78 -14.25 -32.23 23.94
C VAL A 78 -13.27 -33.30 24.36
N SER A 79 -13.19 -33.59 25.65
CA SER A 79 -12.22 -34.55 26.20
C SER A 79 -12.83 -35.36 27.33
N LEU A 80 -12.61 -36.67 27.32
CA LEU A 80 -12.93 -37.56 28.44
C LEU A 80 -11.70 -37.68 29.33
N LYS A 81 -11.70 -37.01 30.48
CA LYS A 81 -10.58 -37.02 31.42
C LYS A 81 -10.81 -38.05 32.53
N ARG A 82 -9.87 -38.98 32.73
CA ARG A 82 -9.91 -39.98 33.80
C ARG A 82 -8.67 -39.89 34.66
N SER A 83 -8.85 -39.98 35.98
CA SER A 83 -7.74 -40.08 36.94
C SER A 83 -8.14 -41.00 38.09
N SER A 84 -7.46 -42.14 38.24
CA SER A 84 -7.60 -43.10 39.34
C SER A 84 -9.03 -43.62 39.59
N GLY A 85 -9.56 -44.45 38.66
CA GLY A 85 -10.88 -45.09 38.74
C GLY A 85 -11.55 -45.26 37.36
N ASN A 86 -12.72 -45.90 37.32
CA ASN A 86 -13.53 -46.00 36.07
C ASN A 86 -14.28 -44.71 35.75
N TYR A 87 -14.54 -43.89 36.77
CA TYR A 87 -15.29 -42.65 36.69
C TYR A 87 -14.33 -41.47 36.43
N GLY A 88 -14.57 -40.75 35.34
CA GLY A 88 -13.85 -39.55 34.95
C GLY A 88 -14.78 -38.33 34.91
N CYS A 89 -14.36 -37.28 34.22
CA CYS A 89 -15.20 -36.14 33.88
C CYS A 89 -15.12 -35.84 32.38
N LEU A 90 -16.16 -35.20 31.88
CA LEU A 90 -16.19 -34.66 30.52
C LEU A 90 -15.71 -33.21 30.57
N ILE A 91 -14.83 -32.82 29.66
CA ILE A 91 -14.36 -31.44 29.52
C ILE A 91 -14.79 -30.94 28.15
N ALA A 92 -15.61 -29.91 28.11
CA ALA A 92 -15.92 -29.17 26.89
C ALA A 92 -15.25 -27.80 26.98
N SER A 93 -14.39 -27.48 26.01
CA SER A 93 -13.68 -26.21 25.95
C SER A 93 -13.70 -25.62 24.55
N GLY A 94 -13.44 -24.32 24.48
CA GLY A 94 -13.41 -23.62 23.22
C GLY A 94 -13.24 -22.12 23.42
N TYR A 95 -13.71 -21.38 22.43
CA TYR A 95 -13.40 -19.96 22.32
C TYR A 95 -14.65 -19.12 22.08
N SER A 96 -14.53 -17.80 22.18
CA SER A 96 -15.55 -16.87 21.68
C SER A 96 -15.85 -17.11 20.20
N MET A 97 -17.01 -16.64 19.73
CA MET A 97 -17.38 -16.72 18.32
C MET A 97 -16.37 -16.05 17.36
N THR A 98 -15.49 -15.17 17.86
CA THR A 98 -14.37 -14.61 17.10
C THR A 98 -13.40 -15.67 16.58
N PHE A 99 -13.35 -16.87 17.15
CA PHE A 99 -12.53 -17.98 16.67
C PHE A 99 -12.91 -18.44 15.25
N LEU A 100 -14.12 -18.12 14.78
CA LEU A 100 -14.49 -18.34 13.38
C LEU A 100 -13.68 -17.51 12.38
N LEU A 101 -12.97 -16.46 12.85
CA LEU A 101 -12.07 -15.64 12.05
C LEU A 101 -10.65 -16.22 11.96
N GLU A 102 -10.37 -17.36 12.60
CA GLU A 102 -9.11 -18.09 12.45
C GLU A 102 -9.07 -18.83 11.10
N SER A 103 -8.89 -18.05 10.04
CA SER A 103 -8.59 -18.55 8.71
C SER A 103 -7.11 -18.93 8.59
N ASP A 104 -6.78 -19.80 7.64
CA ASP A 104 -5.37 -19.95 7.24
C ASP A 104 -4.84 -18.62 6.64
N LEU A 105 -3.51 -18.51 6.57
CA LEU A 105 -2.85 -17.32 6.07
C LEU A 105 -3.21 -17.08 4.60
N HIS A 106 -3.80 -15.93 4.32
CA HIS A 106 -4.19 -15.58 2.95
C HIS A 106 -4.04 -14.09 2.68
N CYS A 107 -4.31 -13.71 1.42
CA CYS A 107 -4.22 -12.33 0.97
C CYS A 107 -5.55 -11.85 0.40
N ALA A 108 -5.89 -10.60 0.71
CA ALA A 108 -7.03 -9.88 0.16
C ALA A 108 -6.69 -8.39 0.07
N SER A 109 -7.46 -7.65 -0.73
CA SER A 109 -7.26 -6.20 -0.85
C SER A 109 -8.54 -5.45 -1.12
N TRP A 110 -8.62 -4.23 -0.58
CA TRP A 110 -9.75 -3.33 -0.69
C TRP A 110 -9.31 -1.99 -1.25
N LEU A 111 -10.13 -1.41 -2.13
CA LEU A 111 -9.92 -0.09 -2.71
C LEU A 111 -11.06 0.86 -2.34
N ASN A 112 -10.70 2.03 -1.83
CA ASN A 112 -11.64 3.10 -1.47
C ASN A 112 -12.78 2.60 -0.56
N LYS A 113 -12.43 1.79 0.45
CA LYS A 113 -13.37 1.25 1.45
C LYS A 113 -13.12 1.89 2.80
N THR A 114 -14.17 2.10 3.59
CA THR A 114 -14.01 2.53 4.98
C THR A 114 -13.59 1.33 5.85
N LEU A 115 -12.99 1.60 7.03
CA LEU A 115 -12.77 0.54 8.04
C LEU A 115 -14.06 -0.22 8.34
N ALA A 116 -15.18 0.50 8.41
CA ALA A 116 -16.45 -0.10 8.74
C ALA A 116 -16.92 -1.11 7.67
N ASP A 117 -16.69 -0.80 6.39
CA ASP A 117 -17.04 -1.71 5.29
C ASP A 117 -16.17 -2.97 5.32
N ILE A 118 -14.85 -2.82 5.54
CA ILE A 118 -13.89 -3.93 5.57
C ILE A 118 -14.22 -4.89 6.71
N VAL A 119 -14.41 -4.36 7.92
CA VAL A 119 -14.71 -5.16 9.12
C VAL A 119 -16.03 -5.93 8.95
N LYS A 120 -17.08 -5.27 8.44
CA LYS A 120 -18.37 -5.92 8.17
C LYS A 120 -18.24 -7.03 7.15
N GLU A 121 -17.58 -6.75 6.02
CA GLU A 121 -17.39 -7.74 4.95
C GLU A 121 -16.71 -9.02 5.46
N ILE A 122 -15.71 -8.89 6.34
CA ILE A 122 -15.01 -10.04 6.94
C ILE A 122 -15.91 -10.79 7.92
N CYS A 123 -16.57 -10.07 8.84
CA CYS A 123 -17.42 -10.71 9.85
C CYS A 123 -18.64 -11.41 9.22
N ASP A 124 -19.23 -10.81 8.19
CA ASP A 124 -20.39 -11.36 7.48
C ASP A 124 -20.07 -12.68 6.77
N LYS A 125 -18.84 -12.85 6.24
CA LYS A 125 -18.39 -14.10 5.58
C LYS A 125 -18.47 -15.31 6.51
N VAL A 126 -18.24 -15.12 7.80
CA VAL A 126 -18.24 -16.18 8.82
C VAL A 126 -19.48 -16.16 9.71
N GLY A 127 -20.45 -15.27 9.43
CA GLY A 127 -21.67 -15.13 10.22
C GLY A 127 -21.47 -14.59 11.64
N LEU A 128 -20.38 -13.83 11.87
CA LEU A 128 -20.09 -13.23 13.17
C LEU A 128 -20.84 -11.89 13.32
N SER A 129 -21.65 -11.77 14.36
CA SER A 129 -22.27 -10.48 14.69
C SER A 129 -21.22 -9.45 15.10
N VAL A 130 -21.33 -8.23 14.58
CA VAL A 130 -20.35 -7.17 14.82
C VAL A 130 -21.03 -5.81 15.03
N LEU A 131 -20.59 -5.09 16.06
CA LEU A 131 -20.87 -3.69 16.30
C LEU A 131 -19.69 -2.84 15.81
N VAL A 132 -19.92 -2.09 14.73
CA VAL A 132 -18.85 -1.36 14.03
C VAL A 132 -19.08 0.14 14.13
N ASN A 133 -18.26 0.81 14.94
CA ASN A 133 -18.26 2.26 15.09
C ASN A 133 -16.83 2.83 15.21
N PRO A 134 -15.97 2.67 14.18
CA PRO A 134 -14.62 3.24 14.19
C PRO A 134 -14.67 4.76 14.25
N GLU A 135 -13.71 5.40 14.92
CA GLU A 135 -13.60 6.87 14.92
C GLU A 135 -13.05 7.37 13.57
N TYR A 136 -12.18 6.61 12.91
CA TYR A 136 -11.74 6.89 11.55
C TYR A 136 -12.83 6.51 10.54
N LYS A 137 -13.39 7.52 9.85
CA LYS A 137 -14.52 7.37 8.92
C LYS A 137 -14.16 7.51 7.44
N ASP A 138 -12.98 8.03 7.13
CA ASP A 138 -12.59 8.31 5.76
C ASP A 138 -12.35 7.01 4.96
N PRO A 139 -12.62 7.00 3.63
CA PRO A 139 -12.29 5.87 2.78
C PRO A 139 -10.77 5.67 2.68
N ILE A 140 -10.32 4.44 2.89
CA ILE A 140 -8.92 4.04 2.73
C ILE A 140 -8.68 3.77 1.25
N GLU A 141 -7.70 4.47 0.66
CA GLU A 141 -7.37 4.33 -0.76
C GLU A 141 -7.08 2.87 -1.14
N TYR A 142 -6.23 2.20 -0.36
CA TYR A 142 -5.83 0.82 -0.58
C TYR A 142 -5.42 0.20 0.75
N GLU A 143 -6.07 -0.90 1.11
CA GLU A 143 -5.75 -1.72 2.28
C GLU A 143 -5.59 -3.18 1.82
N SER A 144 -4.56 -3.84 2.32
CA SER A 144 -4.20 -5.21 1.93
C SER A 144 -4.05 -6.05 3.19
N GLN A 145 -4.77 -7.17 3.24
CA GLN A 145 -4.46 -8.30 4.10
C GLN A 145 -3.38 -9.12 3.40
N TYR A 146 -2.27 -9.41 4.07
CA TYR A 146 -1.12 -10.05 3.43
C TYR A 146 -0.54 -11.14 4.31
N MET A 147 -0.85 -12.40 4.00
CA MET A 147 -0.42 -13.59 4.76
C MET A 147 -0.82 -13.50 6.23
N GLU A 148 -2.09 -13.19 6.48
CA GLU A 148 -2.68 -13.03 7.81
C GLU A 148 -3.97 -13.86 7.90
N SER A 149 -4.34 -14.31 9.09
CA SER A 149 -5.71 -14.76 9.35
C SER A 149 -6.66 -13.55 9.32
N ASP A 150 -7.96 -13.78 9.12
CA ASP A 150 -8.96 -12.71 9.22
C ASP A 150 -8.93 -12.04 10.61
N PHE A 151 -8.75 -12.83 11.67
CA PHE A 151 -8.65 -12.30 13.03
C PHE A 151 -7.43 -11.39 13.22
N ASP A 152 -6.25 -11.84 12.82
CA ASP A 152 -5.02 -11.03 12.92
C ASP A 152 -5.08 -9.79 12.04
N PHE A 153 -5.72 -9.88 10.87
CA PHE A 153 -5.95 -8.71 10.04
C PHE A 153 -6.84 -7.67 10.74
N LEU A 154 -7.95 -8.08 11.37
CA LEU A 154 -8.79 -7.16 12.14
C LEU A 154 -8.06 -6.58 13.36
N ARG A 155 -7.26 -7.40 14.08
CA ARG A 155 -6.39 -6.92 15.17
C ARG A 155 -5.40 -5.88 14.66
N ARG A 156 -4.82 -6.10 13.47
CA ARG A 156 -3.88 -5.16 12.87
C ARG A 156 -4.57 -3.86 12.49
N LEU A 157 -5.77 -3.90 11.90
CA LEU A 157 -6.54 -2.69 11.61
C LEU A 157 -6.83 -1.90 12.90
N ALA A 158 -7.25 -2.60 13.96
CA ALA A 158 -7.46 -1.97 15.27
C ALA A 158 -6.17 -1.35 15.82
N ARG A 159 -5.02 -2.01 15.66
CA ARG A 159 -3.70 -1.45 16.03
C ARG A 159 -3.34 -0.22 15.20
N GLN A 160 -3.43 -0.30 13.88
CA GLN A 160 -2.98 0.75 12.95
C GLN A 160 -3.81 2.04 13.08
N TYR A 161 -5.11 1.89 13.35
CA TYR A 161 -6.05 3.00 13.51
C TYR A 161 -6.40 3.30 14.97
N HIS A 162 -5.81 2.57 15.92
CA HIS A 162 -6.01 2.70 17.37
C HIS A 162 -7.46 2.51 17.84
N GLU A 163 -8.22 1.69 17.10
CA GLU A 163 -9.64 1.43 17.37
C GLU A 163 -9.83 0.42 18.50
N TRP A 164 -10.99 0.50 19.17
CA TRP A 164 -11.36 -0.48 20.19
C TRP A 164 -11.64 -1.82 19.52
N PHE A 165 -11.16 -2.92 20.12
CA PHE A 165 -11.32 -4.26 19.54
C PHE A 165 -11.48 -5.32 20.63
N TYR A 166 -12.69 -5.84 20.80
CA TYR A 166 -12.99 -6.88 21.79
C TYR A 166 -14.31 -7.58 21.48
N TYR A 167 -14.55 -8.75 22.06
CA TYR A 167 -15.83 -9.44 21.97
C TYR A 167 -16.66 -9.15 23.22
N ASP A 168 -17.89 -8.66 23.11
CA ASP A 168 -18.70 -8.31 24.30
C ASP A 168 -19.43 -9.52 24.93
N GLY A 169 -19.14 -10.72 24.44
CA GLY A 169 -19.85 -11.95 24.80
C GLY A 169 -20.95 -12.34 23.82
N ARG A 170 -21.37 -11.45 22.91
CA ARG A 170 -22.36 -11.75 21.87
C ARG A 170 -21.88 -11.36 20.48
N GLN A 171 -21.26 -10.20 20.36
CA GLN A 171 -20.80 -9.62 19.10
C GLN A 171 -19.37 -9.07 19.25
N LEU A 172 -18.65 -9.04 18.13
CA LEU A 172 -17.37 -8.36 18.06
C LEU A 172 -17.62 -6.84 18.05
N VAL A 173 -16.84 -6.08 18.82
CA VAL A 173 -16.89 -4.62 18.86
C VAL A 173 -15.64 -4.08 18.17
N PHE A 174 -15.83 -3.29 17.12
CA PHE A 174 -14.75 -2.60 16.40
C PHE A 174 -15.01 -1.07 16.39
N GLY A 175 -14.15 -0.32 17.07
CA GLY A 175 -14.33 1.10 17.34
C GLY A 175 -15.10 1.39 18.62
N LYS A 176 -15.02 2.63 19.13
CA LYS A 176 -15.56 2.99 20.46
C LYS A 176 -17.10 2.92 20.47
N PRO A 177 -17.71 2.02 21.27
CA PRO A 177 -19.17 1.94 21.36
C PRO A 177 -19.72 3.02 22.29
N GLN A 178 -21.06 3.15 22.33
CA GLN A 178 -21.70 3.82 23.45
C GLN A 178 -21.50 2.96 24.71
N LEU A 179 -20.86 3.54 25.73
CA LEU A 179 -20.57 2.81 26.96
C LEU A 179 -21.86 2.55 27.76
N PRO A 180 -21.99 1.36 28.38
CA PRO A 180 -23.12 1.04 29.24
C PRO A 180 -23.10 1.90 30.51
N SER A 181 -24.26 1.97 31.20
CA SER A 181 -24.34 2.58 32.53
C SER A 181 -23.42 1.88 33.52
N ALA A 182 -22.78 2.66 34.39
CA ALA A 182 -21.81 2.12 35.34
C ALA A 182 -22.49 1.27 36.43
N ILE A 183 -21.96 0.07 36.65
CA ILE A 183 -22.38 -0.83 37.72
C ILE A 183 -21.75 -0.34 39.03
N PRO A 184 -22.53 0.07 40.04
CA PRO A 184 -21.97 0.53 41.30
C PRO A 184 -21.42 -0.65 42.10
N LEU A 185 -20.18 -0.52 42.58
CA LEU A 185 -19.51 -1.49 43.45
C LEU A 185 -18.93 -0.76 44.66
N THR A 186 -19.15 -1.30 45.84
CA THR A 186 -18.59 -0.79 47.09
C THR A 186 -17.49 -1.71 47.60
N TYR A 187 -16.29 -1.17 47.82
CA TYR A 187 -15.17 -1.88 48.43
C TYR A 187 -15.54 -2.39 49.83
N ASN A 188 -15.11 -3.62 50.18
CA ASN A 188 -15.50 -4.38 51.38
C ASN A 188 -16.98 -4.81 51.46
N ARG A 189 -17.80 -4.53 50.44
CA ARG A 189 -19.16 -5.07 50.34
C ARG A 189 -19.30 -5.96 49.10
N ASP A 190 -19.05 -5.37 47.95
CA ASP A 190 -19.18 -6.02 46.64
C ASP A 190 -17.82 -6.46 46.08
N ILE A 191 -16.72 -5.87 46.57
CA ILE A 191 -15.33 -6.16 46.16
C ILE A 191 -14.57 -6.72 47.37
N PHE A 192 -13.97 -7.91 47.19
CA PHE A 192 -13.21 -8.63 48.23
C PHE A 192 -11.72 -8.27 48.23
N SER A 193 -11.17 -7.98 47.05
CA SER A 193 -9.78 -7.59 46.86
C SER A 193 -9.72 -6.52 45.79
N MET A 194 -8.89 -5.49 45.99
CA MET A 194 -8.68 -4.42 45.03
C MET A 194 -7.24 -3.93 45.04
N ASP A 195 -6.59 -3.99 43.89
CA ASP A 195 -5.30 -3.36 43.64
C ASP A 195 -5.50 -2.13 42.75
N MET A 196 -4.89 -1.00 43.13
CA MET A 196 -4.81 0.20 42.28
C MET A 196 -3.37 0.37 41.81
N ASN A 197 -3.17 0.32 40.49
CA ASN A 197 -1.85 0.24 39.89
C ASN A 197 -1.61 1.42 38.93
N ILE A 198 -0.36 1.90 38.93
CA ILE A 198 0.12 2.94 38.01
C ILE A 198 1.44 2.53 37.36
N GLN A 199 1.66 2.88 36.10
CA GLN A 199 2.87 2.51 35.35
C GLN A 199 3.27 3.53 34.28
N ALA A 200 4.58 3.76 34.13
CA ALA A 200 5.14 4.69 33.14
C ALA A 200 5.41 3.98 31.80
N ILE A 201 4.43 4.04 30.90
CA ILE A 201 4.47 3.34 29.60
C ILE A 201 4.48 4.28 28.38
N ALA A 202 3.98 5.51 28.54
CA ALA A 202 3.89 6.50 27.47
C ALA A 202 5.27 7.07 27.09
N ARG A 203 5.56 7.22 25.79
CA ARG A 203 6.83 7.77 25.29
C ARG A 203 6.59 8.88 24.27
N PRO A 204 7.44 9.92 24.19
CA PRO A 204 7.33 10.92 23.13
C PRO A 204 7.71 10.31 21.78
N LEU A 205 6.99 10.70 20.73
CA LEU A 205 7.17 10.20 19.36
C LEU A 205 7.38 11.36 18.39
N LYS A 206 8.23 11.16 17.38
CA LYS A 206 8.32 12.01 16.19
C LYS A 206 8.08 11.13 14.97
N VAL A 207 7.07 11.47 14.18
CA VAL A 207 6.67 10.69 13.01
C VAL A 207 6.80 11.50 11.75
N GLN A 208 7.34 10.88 10.71
CA GLN A 208 7.42 11.44 9.36
C GLN A 208 6.62 10.58 8.37
N SER A 209 6.01 11.22 7.38
CA SER A 209 5.31 10.54 6.29
C SER A 209 5.39 11.33 5.00
N TYR A 210 5.73 10.66 3.90
CA TYR A 210 5.76 11.26 2.57
C TYR A 210 4.53 10.86 1.76
N ASN A 211 3.75 11.86 1.34
CA ASN A 211 2.65 11.69 0.39
C ASN A 211 3.13 12.04 -1.02
N SER A 212 3.36 10.99 -1.81
CA SER A 212 3.87 11.13 -3.18
C SER A 212 2.86 11.71 -4.17
N LYS A 213 1.55 11.71 -3.86
CA LYS A 213 0.51 12.24 -4.77
C LYS A 213 0.59 13.75 -4.92
N VAL A 214 1.01 14.42 -3.86
CA VAL A 214 1.11 15.89 -3.74
C VAL A 214 2.55 16.34 -3.45
N ALA A 215 3.52 15.42 -3.53
CA ALA A 215 4.93 15.65 -3.27
C ALA A 215 5.23 16.37 -1.94
N GLN A 216 4.50 16.01 -0.87
CA GLN A 216 4.61 16.67 0.43
C GLN A 216 5.13 15.73 1.51
N MET A 217 6.12 16.21 2.28
CA MET A 217 6.54 15.61 3.54
C MET A 217 5.67 16.18 4.67
N TYR A 218 5.17 15.29 5.52
CA TYR A 218 4.52 15.64 6.78
C TYR A 218 5.38 15.14 7.93
N ASP A 219 5.59 15.98 8.93
CA ASP A 219 6.20 15.60 10.19
C ASP A 219 5.41 16.16 11.36
N SER A 220 5.38 15.41 12.46
CA SER A 220 4.70 15.83 13.68
C SER A 220 5.23 15.06 14.90
N THR A 221 4.90 15.55 16.09
CA THR A 221 5.26 14.94 17.36
C THR A 221 4.02 14.58 18.15
N SER A 222 4.06 13.50 18.94
CA SER A 222 2.94 13.14 19.78
C SER A 222 2.64 14.23 20.83
N PRO A 223 1.37 14.40 21.22
CA PRO A 223 1.02 15.41 22.22
C PRO A 223 1.55 15.01 23.60
N ASN A 224 2.09 15.98 24.33
CA ASN A 224 2.56 15.81 25.71
C ASN A 224 1.46 16.05 26.75
N VAL A 225 0.19 16.11 26.34
CA VAL A 225 -0.95 16.29 27.23
C VAL A 225 -1.84 15.06 27.12
N PRO A 226 -2.02 14.28 28.20
CA PRO A 226 -2.89 13.11 28.17
C PRO A 226 -4.35 13.54 28.04
N GLN A 227 -5.10 12.84 27.19
CA GLN A 227 -6.55 13.01 27.07
C GLN A 227 -7.26 11.72 27.47
N GLY A 228 -8.35 11.84 28.22
CA GLY A 228 -9.15 10.71 28.68
C GLY A 228 -8.58 9.97 29.90
N LEU A 229 -7.43 10.36 30.45
CA LEU A 229 -6.90 9.79 31.69
C LEU A 229 -7.50 10.46 32.93
N ASN A 230 -7.69 9.69 34.00
CA ASN A 230 -8.03 10.20 35.33
C ASN A 230 -6.79 10.84 36.01
N SER A 231 -6.95 11.39 37.22
CA SER A 231 -5.87 12.09 37.94
C SER A 231 -4.61 11.26 38.14
N LEU A 232 -4.74 9.96 38.45
CA LEU A 232 -3.61 9.04 38.61
C LEU A 232 -2.90 8.78 37.29
N GLY A 233 -3.64 8.49 36.23
CA GLY A 233 -3.09 8.31 34.88
C GLY A 233 -2.40 9.57 34.36
N GLN A 234 -2.97 10.76 34.59
CA GLN A 234 -2.36 12.04 34.22
C GLN A 234 -1.03 12.29 34.94
N SER A 235 -0.96 12.00 36.25
CA SER A 235 0.26 12.15 37.05
C SER A 235 1.39 11.27 36.51
N VAL A 236 1.08 10.00 36.23
CA VAL A 236 2.08 9.04 35.74
C VAL A 236 2.47 9.30 34.29
N PHE A 237 1.55 9.77 33.44
CA PHE A 237 1.89 10.25 32.11
C PHE A 237 2.95 11.35 32.16
N GLY A 238 2.75 12.35 33.03
CA GLY A 238 3.72 13.44 33.24
C GLY A 238 5.09 12.92 33.72
N SER A 239 5.09 11.93 34.62
CA SER A 239 6.32 11.24 35.04
C SER A 239 6.97 10.45 33.91
N SER A 240 6.19 9.79 33.06
CA SER A 240 6.67 9.04 31.90
C SER A 240 7.37 9.95 30.89
N MET A 241 6.80 11.14 30.61
CA MET A 241 7.44 12.14 29.74
C MET A 241 8.74 12.72 30.32
N LYS A 242 8.90 12.74 31.65
CA LYS A 242 10.16 13.12 32.31
C LYS A 242 11.20 12.00 32.28
N MET A 243 10.75 10.75 32.35
CA MET A 243 11.60 9.55 32.33
C MET A 243 12.13 9.27 30.92
N PHE A 244 11.26 9.32 29.90
CA PHE A 244 11.62 9.09 28.50
C PHE A 244 11.79 10.42 27.76
N LYS A 245 13.02 10.90 27.67
CA LYS A 245 13.32 12.23 27.12
C LYS A 245 13.52 12.26 25.61
N SER A 246 14.06 11.18 25.03
CA SER A 246 14.39 11.12 23.60
C SER A 246 13.18 10.63 22.80
N PRO A 247 12.63 11.44 21.88
CA PRO A 247 11.54 10.99 21.02
C PRO A 247 12.01 9.87 20.09
N SER A 248 11.21 8.81 19.97
CA SER A 248 11.44 7.82 18.91
C SER A 248 11.10 8.43 17.55
N VAL A 249 12.02 8.35 16.59
CA VAL A 249 11.82 8.81 15.22
C VAL A 249 11.42 7.62 14.35
N GLN A 250 10.20 7.65 13.82
CA GLN A 250 9.64 6.54 13.06
C GLN A 250 8.74 7.01 11.91
N TYR A 251 8.29 6.08 11.08
CA TYR A 251 7.22 6.33 10.10
C TYR A 251 5.86 5.94 10.67
N SER A 252 4.79 6.45 10.07
CA SER A 252 3.41 6.09 10.43
C SER A 252 3.06 4.70 9.93
N GLU A 253 2.41 3.88 10.75
CA GLU A 253 1.86 2.58 10.30
C GLU A 253 0.73 2.83 9.28
N MET A 254 -0.23 3.69 9.64
CA MET A 254 -1.27 4.18 8.74
C MET A 254 -0.70 5.01 7.58
N ARG A 255 -1.31 4.91 6.39
CA ARG A 255 -1.00 5.82 5.27
C ARG A 255 -1.55 7.22 5.56
N ILE A 256 -0.68 8.22 5.51
CA ILE A 256 -1.04 9.62 5.76
C ILE A 256 -1.26 10.36 4.44
N THR A 257 -2.42 10.97 4.31
CA THR A 257 -2.84 11.80 3.19
C THR A 257 -2.57 13.28 3.43
N ASN A 258 -2.63 13.75 4.67
CA ASN A 258 -2.47 15.17 5.02
C ASN A 258 -1.94 15.38 6.46
N ALA A 259 -1.56 16.62 6.79
CA ALA A 259 -0.98 16.96 8.09
C ALA A 259 -1.94 16.78 9.29
N SER A 260 -3.25 17.01 9.10
CA SER A 260 -4.25 16.84 10.16
C SER A 260 -4.43 15.38 10.53
N GLU A 261 -4.42 14.50 9.53
CA GLU A 261 -4.48 13.05 9.72
C GLU A 261 -3.25 12.51 10.46
N LEU A 262 -2.05 13.04 10.20
CA LEU A 262 -0.85 12.68 10.96
C LEU A 262 -0.96 13.07 12.44
N LYS A 263 -1.47 14.27 12.73
CA LYS A 263 -1.70 14.73 14.10
C LYS A 263 -2.72 13.86 14.81
N TYR A 264 -3.82 13.53 14.13
CA TYR A 264 -4.85 12.62 14.62
C TYR A 264 -4.28 11.24 14.97
N TYR A 265 -3.52 10.63 14.05
CA TYR A 265 -2.83 9.36 14.27
C TYR A 265 -1.93 9.40 15.51
N LEU A 266 -1.09 10.43 15.64
CA LEU A 266 -0.19 10.57 16.79
C LEU A 266 -0.92 10.78 18.12
N GLN A 267 -2.04 11.53 18.10
CA GLN A 267 -2.89 11.71 19.27
C GLN A 267 -3.49 10.38 19.72
N ARG A 268 -4.09 9.64 18.79
CA ARG A 268 -4.69 8.31 19.04
C ARG A 268 -3.65 7.29 19.51
N LYS A 269 -2.47 7.30 18.90
CA LYS A 269 -1.33 6.48 19.33
C LYS A 269 -0.93 6.78 20.77
N GLN A 270 -0.75 8.05 21.11
CA GLN A 270 -0.39 8.46 22.47
C GLN A 270 -1.48 8.09 23.49
N GLN A 271 -2.75 8.22 23.12
CA GLN A 271 -3.88 7.81 23.95
C GLN A 271 -3.87 6.29 24.20
N SER A 272 -3.62 5.47 23.17
CA SER A 272 -3.53 4.01 23.31
C SER A 272 -2.33 3.58 24.15
N ASP A 273 -1.15 4.16 23.87
CA ASP A 273 0.11 3.88 24.57
C ASP A 273 0.06 4.31 26.05
N SER A 274 -0.89 5.16 26.44
CA SER A 274 -1.08 5.63 27.82
C SER A 274 -2.34 5.12 28.51
N ALA A 275 -3.22 4.39 27.81
CA ALA A 275 -4.52 3.95 28.32
C ALA A 275 -4.39 3.11 29.61
N ALA A 276 -3.36 2.27 29.70
CA ALA A 276 -3.05 1.43 30.86
C ALA A 276 -2.08 2.09 31.86
N SER A 277 -1.85 3.42 31.80
CA SER A 277 -0.99 4.12 32.78
C SER A 277 -1.56 4.06 34.20
N HIS A 278 -2.88 3.93 34.33
CA HIS A 278 -3.58 3.60 35.57
C HIS A 278 -4.59 2.49 35.28
N TYR A 279 -4.54 1.44 36.09
CA TYR A 279 -5.49 0.32 36.01
C TYR A 279 -5.77 -0.23 37.40
N ILE A 280 -6.85 -0.99 37.52
CA ILE A 280 -7.23 -1.67 38.76
C ILE A 280 -7.37 -3.17 38.51
N ASN A 281 -7.11 -3.95 39.55
CA ASN A 281 -7.49 -5.37 39.60
C ASN A 281 -8.47 -5.55 40.74
N CYS A 282 -9.55 -6.29 40.52
CA CYS A 282 -10.56 -6.52 41.55
C CYS A 282 -11.02 -7.98 41.57
N GLU A 283 -11.39 -8.46 42.76
CA GLU A 283 -12.11 -9.73 42.96
C GLU A 283 -13.50 -9.45 43.54
N THR A 284 -14.52 -10.06 42.93
CA THR A 284 -15.94 -9.89 43.32
C THR A 284 -16.73 -11.15 43.01
N ASP A 285 -17.92 -11.28 43.59
CA ASP A 285 -18.89 -12.33 43.28
C ASP A 285 -20.13 -11.76 42.55
N ASN A 286 -20.05 -10.53 42.05
CA ASN A 286 -21.13 -9.90 41.29
C ASN A 286 -21.23 -10.49 39.87
N THR A 287 -22.37 -11.10 39.54
CA THR A 287 -22.62 -11.77 38.25
C THR A 287 -22.92 -10.83 37.09
N CYS A 288 -23.12 -9.53 37.36
CA CYS A 288 -23.53 -8.55 36.36
C CYS A 288 -22.34 -7.90 35.62
N ILE A 289 -21.10 -8.28 35.92
CA ILE A 289 -19.88 -7.72 35.32
C ILE A 289 -19.37 -8.69 34.27
N ASP A 290 -19.01 -8.20 33.09
CA ASP A 290 -18.38 -8.92 31.99
C ASP A 290 -17.36 -8.03 31.27
N LEU A 291 -16.67 -8.57 30.26
CA LEU A 291 -15.77 -7.78 29.42
C LEU A 291 -16.55 -6.64 28.75
N GLY A 292 -16.06 -5.41 28.86
CA GLY A 292 -16.70 -4.23 28.32
C GLY A 292 -17.74 -3.56 29.22
N SER A 293 -18.01 -4.13 30.40
CA SER A 293 -18.76 -3.44 31.45
C SER A 293 -18.04 -2.19 31.95
N VAL A 294 -18.81 -1.18 32.36
CA VAL A 294 -18.29 -0.05 33.14
C VAL A 294 -18.67 -0.26 34.60
N VAL A 295 -17.70 -0.17 35.50
CA VAL A 295 -17.91 -0.26 36.95
C VAL A 295 -17.61 1.08 37.62
N SER A 296 -18.37 1.45 38.64
CA SER A 296 -18.15 2.64 39.45
C SER A 296 -17.80 2.21 40.87
N ILE A 297 -16.57 2.46 41.30
CA ILE A 297 -16.06 1.96 42.57
C ILE A 297 -16.13 3.03 43.64
N GLN A 298 -16.77 2.69 44.75
CA GLN A 298 -16.89 3.53 45.94
C GLN A 298 -16.28 2.83 47.15
N THR A 299 -15.79 3.61 48.11
CA THR A 299 -15.31 3.10 49.40
C THR A 299 -15.87 3.94 50.53
N SER A 300 -16.20 3.32 51.66
CA SER A 300 -16.51 4.04 52.89
C SER A 300 -15.21 4.41 53.59
N ILE A 301 -15.00 5.69 53.88
CA ILE A 301 -13.85 6.18 54.62
C ILE A 301 -14.33 6.66 55.97
N HIS A 302 -13.71 6.14 57.04
CA HIS A 302 -13.90 6.68 58.38
C HIS A 302 -13.31 8.08 58.47
N VAL A 303 -14.15 9.07 58.73
CA VAL A 303 -13.77 10.43 59.08
C VAL A 303 -13.90 10.60 60.60
N TYR A 304 -13.23 11.61 61.14
CA TYR A 304 -13.16 11.89 62.59
C TYR A 304 -14.55 11.90 63.26
N LYS A 305 -14.67 11.33 64.47
CA LYS A 305 -15.92 11.19 65.28
C LYS A 305 -17.02 10.28 64.68
N SER A 306 -16.65 9.08 64.22
CA SER A 306 -17.61 8.01 63.87
C SER A 306 -18.49 8.28 62.63
N GLU A 307 -18.15 9.28 61.83
CA GLU A 307 -18.81 9.55 60.55
C GLU A 307 -18.10 8.76 59.43
N CYS A 308 -18.86 8.01 58.64
CA CYS A 308 -18.37 7.40 57.42
C CYS A 308 -18.79 8.26 56.23
N VAL A 309 -17.83 8.65 55.39
CA VAL A 309 -18.12 9.32 54.13
C VAL A 309 -17.86 8.35 52.99
N GLU A 310 -18.84 8.16 52.12
CA GLU A 310 -18.64 7.43 50.87
C GLU A 310 -17.82 8.27 49.90
N LYS A 311 -16.72 7.70 49.42
CA LYS A 311 -15.85 8.32 48.43
C LYS A 311 -15.87 7.50 47.15
N LEU A 312 -16.19 8.16 46.04
CA LEU A 312 -16.00 7.61 44.70
C LEU A 312 -14.50 7.55 44.37
N LEU A 313 -14.01 6.35 44.06
CA LEU A 313 -12.63 6.11 43.62
C LEU A 313 -12.47 6.30 42.10
N GLY A 314 -13.53 6.05 41.33
CA GLY A 314 -13.56 6.29 39.89
C GLY A 314 -14.50 5.35 39.15
N SER A 315 -14.62 5.58 37.85
CA SER A 315 -15.32 4.68 36.92
C SER A 315 -14.32 4.03 35.98
N TYR A 316 -14.48 2.73 35.76
CA TYR A 316 -13.50 1.89 35.09
C TYR A 316 -14.18 1.01 34.04
N PHE A 317 -13.56 0.86 32.88
CA PHE A 317 -13.97 -0.03 31.80
C PHE A 317 -13.20 -1.35 31.92
N VAL A 318 -13.93 -2.46 32.03
CA VAL A 318 -13.35 -3.81 32.22
C VAL A 318 -12.69 -4.28 30.94
N THR A 319 -11.38 -4.52 31.00
CA THR A 319 -10.54 -4.93 29.86
C THR A 319 -10.10 -6.39 29.92
N GLU A 320 -10.23 -7.02 31.08
CA GLU A 320 -9.99 -8.45 31.28
C GLU A 320 -10.90 -8.93 32.40
N ILE A 321 -11.47 -10.12 32.28
CA ILE A 321 -12.24 -10.75 33.36
C ILE A 321 -12.13 -12.27 33.26
N THR A 322 -11.93 -12.92 34.41
CA THR A 322 -11.99 -14.37 34.55
C THR A 322 -13.13 -14.72 35.50
N HIS A 323 -14.13 -15.42 34.99
CA HIS A 323 -15.23 -16.00 35.77
C HIS A 323 -14.87 -17.42 36.16
N THR A 324 -15.04 -17.76 37.44
CA THR A 324 -14.89 -19.11 37.95
C THR A 324 -16.11 -19.49 38.76
N ILE A 325 -16.66 -20.66 38.44
CA ILE A 325 -17.76 -21.28 39.20
C ILE A 325 -17.26 -22.65 39.61
N GLU A 326 -17.33 -22.92 40.90
CA GLU A 326 -16.99 -24.23 41.49
C GLU A 326 -18.23 -24.91 42.08
N SER A 327 -18.07 -26.17 42.47
CA SER A 327 -19.12 -26.99 43.10
C SER A 327 -19.87 -26.23 44.20
N GLY A 328 -21.20 -26.30 44.15
CA GLY A 328 -22.09 -25.57 45.07
C GLY A 328 -22.47 -24.15 44.61
N ASN A 329 -22.31 -23.83 43.31
CA ASN A 329 -22.59 -22.51 42.72
C ASN A 329 -21.81 -21.36 43.39
N ASN A 330 -20.58 -21.64 43.83
CA ASN A 330 -19.68 -20.61 44.32
C ASN A 330 -19.07 -19.84 43.14
N TYR A 331 -19.72 -18.75 42.75
CA TYR A 331 -19.27 -17.86 41.69
C TYR A 331 -18.33 -16.78 42.21
N ARG A 332 -17.21 -16.60 41.52
CA ARG A 332 -16.31 -15.45 41.66
C ARG A 332 -15.83 -14.99 40.31
N ASN A 333 -15.45 -13.71 40.21
CA ASN A 333 -14.69 -13.20 39.09
C ASN A 333 -13.55 -12.30 39.55
N GLN A 334 -12.50 -12.31 38.75
CA GLN A 334 -11.34 -11.44 38.88
C GLN A 334 -11.24 -10.62 37.60
N PHE A 335 -11.16 -9.30 37.70
CA PHE A 335 -11.14 -8.43 36.53
C PHE A 335 -10.09 -7.33 36.63
N SER A 336 -9.57 -6.95 35.46
CA SER A 336 -8.68 -5.80 35.26
C SER A 336 -9.45 -4.72 34.50
N ALA A 337 -9.30 -3.46 34.92
CA ALA A 337 -10.02 -2.36 34.28
C ALA A 337 -9.18 -1.07 34.21
N VAL A 338 -9.35 -0.33 33.12
CA VAL A 338 -8.75 1.01 32.92
C VAL A 338 -9.81 2.10 33.16
N SER A 339 -9.42 3.37 33.26
CA SER A 339 -10.39 4.47 33.41
C SER A 339 -11.44 4.44 32.29
N SER A 340 -12.73 4.54 32.59
CA SER A 340 -13.78 4.52 31.54
C SER A 340 -13.75 5.76 30.63
N SER A 341 -13.07 6.81 31.07
CA SER A 341 -12.86 8.05 30.31
C SER A 341 -11.82 7.94 29.19
N VAL A 342 -11.10 6.82 29.06
CA VAL A 342 -10.07 6.68 28.01
C VAL A 342 -10.68 6.83 26.61
N ASN A 343 -9.92 7.43 25.72
CA ASN A 343 -10.35 7.62 24.33
C ASN A 343 -10.00 6.39 23.47
N CYS A 344 -8.84 5.78 23.72
CA CYS A 344 -8.39 4.55 23.07
C CYS A 344 -8.08 3.50 24.13
N LEU A 345 -8.20 2.23 23.76
CA LEU A 345 -7.73 1.10 24.56
C LEU A 345 -6.27 0.77 24.20
N PRO A 346 -5.55 -0.03 25.02
CA PRO A 346 -4.29 -0.62 24.60
C PRO A 346 -4.48 -1.40 23.28
N VAL A 347 -3.57 -1.21 22.33
CA VAL A 347 -3.66 -1.85 21.01
C VAL A 347 -3.38 -3.36 21.08
N PRO A 348 -3.91 -4.16 20.13
CA PRO A 348 -3.55 -5.55 19.99
C PRO A 348 -2.05 -5.77 19.79
N ASN A 349 -1.52 -6.83 20.41
CA ASN A 349 -0.17 -7.31 20.14
C ASN A 349 -0.18 -8.25 18.93
N VAL A 350 -0.11 -7.66 17.74
CA VAL A 350 -0.10 -8.36 16.44
C VAL A 350 1.03 -7.78 15.57
N PRO A 351 1.87 -8.61 14.92
CA PRO A 351 2.92 -8.10 14.04
C PRO A 351 2.34 -7.37 12.82
N LEU A 352 3.10 -6.43 12.26
CA LEU A 352 2.76 -5.87 10.95
C LEU A 352 3.25 -6.83 9.86
N PRO A 353 2.44 -7.12 8.81
CA PRO A 353 2.86 -7.96 7.70
C PRO A 353 4.00 -7.29 6.94
N VAL A 354 4.96 -8.11 6.51
CA VAL A 354 6.09 -7.67 5.69
C VAL A 354 5.95 -8.27 4.30
N ALA A 355 5.56 -7.44 3.35
CA ALA A 355 5.45 -7.81 1.96
C ALA A 355 6.83 -7.91 1.31
N GLN A 356 7.08 -9.05 0.68
CA GLN A 356 8.24 -9.25 -0.18
C GLN A 356 7.93 -8.75 -1.58
N THR A 357 8.98 -8.48 -2.36
CA THR A 357 8.86 -8.13 -3.77
C THR A 357 8.09 -9.22 -4.53
N GLN A 358 7.14 -8.81 -5.38
CA GLN A 358 6.22 -9.71 -6.05
C GLN A 358 6.09 -9.38 -7.54
N GLN A 359 5.77 -10.39 -8.34
CA GLN A 359 5.37 -10.20 -9.72
C GLN A 359 3.90 -9.76 -9.80
N ALA A 360 3.60 -8.86 -10.73
CA ALA A 360 2.25 -8.41 -11.04
C ALA A 360 2.09 -8.19 -12.56
N VAL A 361 0.84 -8.11 -13.00
CA VAL A 361 0.48 -7.73 -14.37
C VAL A 361 -0.06 -6.31 -14.36
N VAL A 362 0.40 -5.46 -15.27
CA VAL A 362 -0.17 -4.13 -15.47
C VAL A 362 -1.56 -4.28 -16.08
N ILE A 363 -2.58 -3.74 -15.42
CA ILE A 363 -3.96 -3.82 -15.91
C ILE A 363 -4.46 -2.51 -16.50
N ASP A 364 -3.83 -1.39 -16.12
CA ASP A 364 -4.17 -0.05 -16.57
C ASP A 364 -2.98 0.91 -16.40
N ASN A 365 -2.73 1.74 -17.39
CA ASN A 365 -1.70 2.78 -17.38
C ASN A 365 -2.25 4.18 -17.73
N GLU A 366 -3.57 4.34 -17.87
CA GLU A 366 -4.24 5.63 -18.11
C GLU A 366 -4.47 6.38 -16.80
N ASP A 367 -3.39 6.77 -16.11
CA ASP A 367 -3.48 7.48 -14.83
C ASP A 367 -4.32 8.77 -14.93
N PRO A 368 -5.48 8.87 -14.23
CA PRO A 368 -6.36 10.03 -14.29
C PRO A 368 -5.71 11.35 -13.85
N LYS A 369 -4.59 11.28 -13.13
CA LYS A 369 -3.81 12.47 -12.70
C LYS A 369 -2.59 12.74 -13.58
N GLY A 370 -2.32 11.91 -14.58
CA GLY A 370 -1.17 12.04 -15.48
C GLY A 370 0.18 12.02 -14.77
N GLN A 371 0.34 11.25 -13.69
CA GLN A 371 1.56 11.19 -12.89
C GLN A 371 2.48 10.02 -13.27
N GLY A 372 2.19 9.31 -14.38
CA GLY A 372 2.97 8.15 -14.81
C GLY A 372 2.83 6.95 -13.86
N ARG A 373 1.67 6.81 -13.22
CA ARG A 373 1.34 5.67 -12.35
C ARG A 373 0.63 4.58 -13.15
N VAL A 374 0.64 3.37 -12.63
CA VAL A 374 -0.10 2.25 -13.19
C VAL A 374 -0.98 1.60 -12.12
N GLN A 375 -2.03 0.91 -12.53
CA GLN A 375 -2.67 -0.11 -11.70
C GLN A 375 -2.13 -1.47 -12.09
N VAL A 376 -1.85 -2.30 -11.09
CA VAL A 376 -1.40 -3.67 -11.31
C VAL A 376 -2.29 -4.65 -10.58
N LYS A 377 -2.23 -5.90 -11.00
CA LYS A 377 -2.85 -7.04 -10.35
C LYS A 377 -1.78 -8.04 -9.94
N MET A 378 -1.59 -8.21 -8.63
CA MET A 378 -0.68 -9.20 -8.07
C MET A 378 -1.21 -10.62 -8.34
N ASN A 379 -0.34 -11.63 -8.35
CA ASN A 379 -0.74 -13.01 -8.65
C ASN A 379 -1.84 -13.57 -7.73
N TRP A 380 -1.87 -13.17 -6.45
CA TRP A 380 -2.89 -13.59 -5.49
C TRP A 380 -4.19 -12.78 -5.57
N GLN A 381 -4.20 -11.63 -6.24
CA GLN A 381 -5.40 -10.81 -6.40
C GLN A 381 -6.34 -11.48 -7.40
N SER A 382 -7.55 -11.81 -6.98
CA SER A 382 -8.58 -12.45 -7.80
C SER A 382 -9.78 -11.53 -8.04
N GLY A 383 -10.63 -11.88 -9.01
CA GLY A 383 -11.82 -11.08 -9.36
C GLY A 383 -11.49 -9.61 -9.65
N ASN A 384 -12.17 -8.71 -8.93
CA ASN A 384 -12.05 -7.25 -9.06
C ASN A 384 -10.90 -6.64 -8.24
N MET A 385 -10.13 -7.45 -7.50
CA MET A 385 -9.00 -6.96 -6.71
C MET A 385 -7.89 -6.43 -7.63
N LYS A 386 -7.36 -5.25 -7.28
CA LYS A 386 -6.26 -4.58 -7.94
C LYS A 386 -5.63 -3.56 -7.00
N THR A 387 -4.42 -3.09 -7.31
CA THR A 387 -3.79 -2.01 -6.55
C THR A 387 -4.49 -0.67 -6.80
N SER A 388 -4.24 0.31 -5.92
CA SER A 388 -4.44 1.72 -6.28
C SER A 388 -3.46 2.12 -7.39
N TRP A 389 -3.53 3.37 -7.85
CA TRP A 389 -2.55 3.91 -8.79
C TRP A 389 -1.17 4.04 -8.11
N ILE A 390 -0.25 3.16 -8.50
CA ILE A 390 1.08 3.04 -7.88
C ILE A 390 2.17 3.62 -8.79
N ARG A 391 3.21 4.17 -8.16
CA ARG A 391 4.32 4.80 -8.90
C ARG A 391 5.18 3.76 -9.61
N VAL A 392 5.77 4.17 -10.72
CA VAL A 392 6.78 3.41 -11.46
C VAL A 392 8.16 3.99 -11.15
N MET A 393 9.09 3.12 -10.75
CA MET A 393 10.51 3.46 -10.63
C MET A 393 11.10 3.62 -12.03
N THR A 394 11.80 4.73 -12.25
CA THR A 394 12.56 4.98 -13.48
C THR A 394 14.02 5.27 -13.11
N PRO A 395 15.00 4.94 -13.98
CA PRO A 395 16.42 5.24 -13.73
C PRO A 395 16.69 6.71 -13.42
N ASP A 396 15.89 7.62 -13.96
CA ASP A 396 16.07 9.05 -13.80
C ASP A 396 14.73 9.79 -13.86
N ALA A 397 14.39 10.54 -12.81
CA ALA A 397 13.15 11.33 -12.70
C ALA A 397 13.43 12.67 -12.00
N GLY A 398 12.80 13.74 -12.44
CA GLY A 398 12.84 15.02 -11.74
C GLY A 398 12.23 16.18 -12.52
N SER A 399 12.71 17.37 -12.17
CA SER A 399 12.36 18.65 -12.79
C SER A 399 13.59 19.57 -12.84
N SER A 400 13.54 20.61 -13.65
CA SER A 400 14.51 21.71 -13.71
C SER A 400 13.81 23.01 -14.14
N ASP A 401 14.54 24.13 -14.15
CA ASP A 401 14.02 25.43 -14.59
C ASP A 401 13.52 25.41 -16.04
N ALA A 402 14.11 24.56 -16.90
CA ALA A 402 13.70 24.39 -18.29
C ALA A 402 12.62 23.31 -18.49
N VAL A 403 12.53 22.32 -17.58
CA VAL A 403 11.64 21.16 -17.71
C VAL A 403 10.91 20.91 -16.40
N SER A 404 9.70 21.43 -16.29
CA SER A 404 8.92 21.38 -15.05
C SER A 404 8.36 20.00 -14.68
N LYS A 405 8.16 19.11 -15.68
CA LYS A 405 7.69 17.73 -15.51
C LYS A 405 8.39 16.82 -16.51
N ASN A 406 8.48 15.52 -16.20
CA ASN A 406 9.02 14.50 -17.11
C ASN A 406 10.49 14.72 -17.53
N ARG A 407 11.30 15.39 -16.70
CA ARG A 407 12.75 15.41 -16.90
C ARG A 407 13.32 14.04 -16.50
N GLY A 408 14.00 13.37 -17.43
CA GLY A 408 14.58 12.05 -17.24
C GLY A 408 14.00 11.00 -18.20
N LEU A 409 14.01 9.73 -17.81
CA LEU A 409 13.55 8.61 -18.64
C LEU A 409 12.07 8.32 -18.36
N VAL A 410 11.19 8.53 -19.34
CA VAL A 410 9.74 8.33 -19.20
C VAL A 410 9.29 7.13 -20.03
N PHE A 411 9.32 5.95 -19.41
CA PHE A 411 8.86 4.68 -19.99
C PHE A 411 7.89 4.04 -19.01
N ILE A 412 6.60 4.27 -19.24
CA ILE A 412 5.54 3.69 -18.41
C ILE A 412 5.21 2.30 -18.97
N PRO A 413 5.20 1.25 -18.14
CA PRO A 413 4.78 -0.09 -18.55
C PRO A 413 3.42 -0.08 -19.25
N GLU A 414 3.29 -0.88 -20.29
CA GLU A 414 2.07 -1.01 -21.05
C GLU A 414 1.12 -1.98 -20.36
N LYS A 415 -0.17 -1.90 -20.70
CA LYS A 415 -1.14 -2.91 -20.27
C LYS A 415 -0.68 -4.31 -20.69
N ASP A 416 -0.89 -5.28 -19.81
CA ASP A 416 -0.47 -6.68 -19.92
C ASP A 416 1.04 -6.93 -19.74
N ASP A 417 1.86 -5.89 -19.53
CA ASP A 417 3.26 -6.07 -19.15
C ASP A 417 3.39 -6.74 -17.77
N ILE A 418 4.40 -7.60 -17.67
CA ILE A 418 4.82 -8.18 -16.40
C ILE A 418 5.77 -7.21 -15.70
N VAL A 419 5.45 -6.88 -14.46
CA VAL A 419 6.26 -5.99 -13.62
C VAL A 419 6.60 -6.63 -12.28
N LEU A 420 7.72 -6.18 -11.71
CA LEU A 420 8.14 -6.48 -10.36
C LEU A 420 7.69 -5.33 -9.45
N VAL A 421 6.96 -5.63 -8.37
CA VAL A 421 6.42 -4.65 -7.43
C VAL A 421 7.16 -4.75 -6.10
N GLY A 422 7.69 -3.62 -5.64
CA GLY A 422 8.28 -3.45 -4.32
C GLY A 422 7.33 -2.74 -3.36
N PHE A 423 7.64 -2.79 -2.07
CA PHE A 423 6.80 -2.25 -0.99
C PHE A 423 7.62 -1.32 -0.10
N ARG A 424 7.22 -0.05 0.01
CA ARG A 424 7.96 0.93 0.83
C ARG A 424 7.85 0.51 2.31
N TYR A 425 9.00 0.35 2.97
CA TYR A 425 9.11 -0.18 4.34
C TYR A 425 8.67 -1.66 4.51
N GLY A 426 8.47 -2.39 3.40
CA GLY A 426 7.84 -3.72 3.45
C GLY A 426 6.34 -3.68 3.73
N ASP A 427 5.70 -2.50 3.71
CA ASP A 427 4.28 -2.34 3.98
C ASP A 427 3.44 -2.74 2.74
N PRO A 428 2.58 -3.78 2.81
CA PRO A 428 1.74 -4.22 1.70
C PRO A 428 0.80 -3.11 1.19
N ASN A 429 0.50 -2.10 2.01
CA ASN A 429 -0.31 -0.95 1.63
C ASN A 429 0.48 0.09 0.84
N ARG A 430 1.81 -0.03 0.68
CA ARG A 430 2.67 0.94 -0.04
C ARG A 430 3.41 0.35 -1.24
N PRO A 431 2.71 -0.27 -2.22
CA PRO A 431 3.33 -0.81 -3.41
C PRO A 431 3.84 0.26 -4.38
N PHE A 432 4.88 -0.08 -5.14
CA PHE A 432 5.38 0.66 -6.31
C PHE A 432 6.02 -0.31 -7.30
N VAL A 433 5.93 -0.03 -8.60
CA VAL A 433 6.60 -0.82 -9.63
C VAL A 433 8.10 -0.56 -9.58
N PHE A 434 8.88 -1.61 -9.39
CA PHE A 434 10.34 -1.59 -9.37
C PHE A 434 10.93 -1.66 -10.80
N GLY A 435 10.30 -2.40 -11.70
CA GLY A 435 10.72 -2.52 -13.10
C GLY A 435 9.92 -3.57 -13.86
N SER A 436 10.12 -3.67 -15.16
CA SER A 436 9.47 -4.66 -16.02
C SER A 436 10.33 -5.93 -16.18
N LEU A 437 9.68 -7.07 -16.39
CA LEU A 437 10.32 -8.36 -16.61
C LEU A 437 9.91 -8.92 -17.97
N PHE A 438 10.90 -9.28 -18.78
CA PHE A 438 10.65 -10.12 -19.95
C PHE A 438 10.27 -11.55 -19.52
N ASN A 439 9.48 -12.22 -20.36
CA ASN A 439 9.10 -13.63 -20.18
C ASN A 439 9.41 -14.44 -21.45
N GLY A 440 9.07 -15.74 -21.47
CA GLY A 440 9.34 -16.62 -22.61
C GLY A 440 8.65 -16.25 -23.93
N ILE A 441 7.73 -15.28 -23.91
CA ILE A 441 7.05 -14.73 -25.09
C ILE A 441 7.63 -13.36 -25.47
N THR A 442 7.93 -12.51 -24.48
CA THR A 442 8.34 -11.12 -24.70
C THR A 442 9.86 -10.90 -24.76
N GLY A 443 10.67 -11.88 -24.35
CA GLY A 443 12.12 -11.77 -24.27
C GLY A 443 12.87 -12.68 -25.24
N THR A 444 13.74 -12.11 -26.06
CA THR A 444 14.70 -12.84 -26.92
C THR A 444 16.17 -12.62 -26.54
N GLY A 445 16.46 -11.62 -25.70
CA GLY A 445 17.82 -11.25 -25.29
C GLY A 445 18.68 -10.60 -26.39
N GLY A 446 19.95 -10.31 -26.09
CA GLY A 446 20.91 -9.66 -27.00
C GLY A 446 21.54 -10.59 -28.05
N GLY A 447 20.96 -11.77 -28.27
CA GLY A 447 21.49 -12.80 -29.17
C GLY A 447 22.78 -13.48 -28.68
N SER A 448 23.45 -14.23 -29.58
CA SER A 448 24.72 -14.90 -29.29
C SER A 448 25.78 -13.90 -28.86
N GLY A 449 26.49 -14.20 -27.77
CA GLY A 449 27.50 -13.29 -27.19
C GLY A 449 26.91 -12.03 -26.54
N ASN A 450 25.57 -11.90 -26.45
CA ASN A 450 24.91 -10.69 -25.97
C ASN A 450 25.34 -9.42 -26.72
N LYS A 451 25.66 -9.55 -28.01
CA LYS A 451 26.29 -8.49 -28.81
C LYS A 451 25.36 -7.37 -29.26
N LYS A 452 24.04 -7.60 -29.24
CA LYS A 452 23.05 -6.58 -29.61
C LYS A 452 22.45 -5.95 -28.37
N LYS A 453 22.50 -4.63 -28.29
CA LYS A 453 21.76 -3.81 -27.31
C LYS A 453 20.73 -2.98 -28.04
N SER A 454 19.53 -2.88 -27.49
CA SER A 454 18.49 -2.10 -28.15
C SER A 454 17.51 -1.46 -27.20
N LEU A 455 17.02 -0.29 -27.59
CA LEU A 455 15.79 0.31 -27.08
C LEU A 455 14.74 0.22 -28.18
N THR A 456 13.63 -0.47 -27.92
CA THR A 456 12.52 -0.62 -28.85
C THR A 456 11.23 -0.18 -28.17
N THR A 457 10.47 0.73 -28.79
CA THR A 457 9.17 1.20 -28.28
C THR A 457 8.01 0.42 -28.87
N ARG A 458 6.81 0.55 -28.28
CA ARG A 458 5.58 -0.13 -28.73
C ARG A 458 5.28 0.04 -30.22
N SER A 459 5.61 1.18 -30.82
CA SER A 459 5.37 1.43 -32.25
C SER A 459 6.39 0.78 -33.18
N GLY A 460 7.44 0.16 -32.64
CA GLY A 460 8.55 -0.41 -33.41
C GLY A 460 9.66 0.58 -33.76
N CYS A 461 9.73 1.74 -33.10
CA CYS A 461 10.90 2.62 -33.23
C CYS A 461 12.06 2.02 -32.42
N THR A 462 13.25 1.99 -33.01
CA THR A 462 14.41 1.30 -32.42
C THR A 462 15.68 2.15 -32.46
N ILE A 463 16.48 2.03 -31.40
CA ILE A 463 17.92 2.33 -31.42
C ILE A 463 18.63 1.01 -31.11
N THR A 464 19.49 0.56 -32.01
CA THR A 464 20.23 -0.71 -31.89
C THR A 464 21.73 -0.45 -31.97
N ILE A 465 22.48 -1.08 -31.08
CA ILE A 465 23.96 -1.12 -31.07
C ILE A 465 24.37 -2.58 -31.29
N ASP A 466 25.31 -2.81 -32.19
CA ASP A 466 25.93 -4.12 -32.43
C ASP A 466 27.42 -4.04 -32.09
N ASP A 467 27.79 -4.59 -30.93
CA ASP A 467 29.14 -4.48 -30.36
C ASP A 467 30.19 -5.25 -31.18
N ASP A 468 29.80 -6.31 -31.90
CA ASP A 468 30.73 -7.05 -32.78
C ASP A 468 31.17 -6.19 -33.97
N LYS A 469 30.27 -5.34 -34.46
CA LYS A 469 30.53 -4.44 -35.60
C LYS A 469 30.99 -3.05 -35.18
N GLY A 470 30.81 -2.69 -33.90
CA GLY A 470 30.94 -1.31 -33.46
C GLY A 470 29.92 -0.36 -34.11
N SER A 471 28.75 -0.88 -34.49
CA SER A 471 27.76 -0.15 -35.31
C SER A 471 26.57 0.35 -34.51
N VAL A 472 25.91 1.42 -34.98
CA VAL A 472 24.65 1.95 -34.44
C VAL A 472 23.63 2.15 -35.53
N THR A 473 22.37 1.78 -35.26
CA THR A 473 21.24 1.93 -36.18
C THR A 473 20.04 2.52 -35.45
N MET A 474 19.46 3.59 -36.00
CA MET A 474 18.20 4.17 -35.55
C MET A 474 17.16 3.97 -36.65
N LYS A 475 15.97 3.48 -36.29
CA LYS A 475 14.92 3.13 -37.26
C LYS A 475 13.55 3.54 -36.72
N ASP A 476 12.73 4.16 -37.56
CA ASP A 476 11.31 4.37 -37.24
C ASP A 476 10.46 3.14 -37.61
N LYS A 477 9.16 3.19 -37.30
CA LYS A 477 8.24 2.09 -37.62
C LYS A 477 8.13 1.77 -39.11
N SER A 478 8.41 2.73 -39.99
CA SER A 478 8.30 2.61 -41.45
C SER A 478 9.61 2.19 -42.11
N GLY A 479 10.70 2.15 -41.35
CA GLY A 479 12.03 1.78 -41.81
C GLY A 479 12.90 2.91 -42.32
N ASN A 480 12.48 4.16 -42.15
CA ASN A 480 13.39 5.30 -42.33
C ASN A 480 14.48 5.20 -41.25
N SER A 481 15.73 5.45 -41.63
CA SER A 481 16.87 5.09 -40.78
C SER A 481 18.08 6.00 -40.90
N TYR A 482 18.86 5.99 -39.82
CA TYR A 482 20.24 6.43 -39.76
C TYR A 482 21.08 5.23 -39.33
N SER A 483 22.20 4.98 -40.01
CA SER A 483 23.12 3.87 -39.69
C SER A 483 24.57 4.32 -39.82
N ALA A 484 25.37 4.07 -38.79
CA ALA A 484 26.83 4.16 -38.83
C ALA A 484 27.40 2.76 -38.61
N ASP A 485 28.25 2.29 -39.52
CA ASP A 485 28.62 0.87 -39.60
C ASP A 485 29.81 0.45 -38.73
N GLY A 486 30.56 1.41 -38.20
CA GLY A 486 31.80 1.17 -37.44
C GLY A 486 33.08 1.21 -38.29
N ASP A 487 32.94 1.13 -39.62
CA ASP A 487 34.03 1.19 -40.60
C ASP A 487 34.20 2.59 -41.22
N GLY A 488 33.44 3.57 -40.71
CA GLY A 488 33.50 4.98 -41.11
C GLY A 488 32.41 5.40 -42.09
N ASN A 489 31.49 4.51 -42.48
CA ASN A 489 30.39 4.86 -43.38
C ASN A 489 29.12 5.24 -42.61
N ILE A 490 28.38 6.19 -43.17
CA ILE A 490 27.07 6.62 -42.67
C ILE A 490 26.05 6.51 -43.80
N VAL A 491 24.90 5.90 -43.50
CA VAL A 491 23.75 5.80 -44.40
C VAL A 491 22.55 6.45 -43.74
N VAL A 492 21.94 7.41 -44.45
CA VAL A 492 20.63 7.99 -44.11
C VAL A 492 19.66 7.59 -45.21
N SER A 493 18.58 6.91 -44.84
CA SER A 493 17.61 6.38 -45.79
C SER A 493 16.20 6.80 -45.41
N ALA A 494 15.46 7.34 -46.38
CA ALA A 494 14.06 7.70 -46.23
C ALA A 494 13.25 7.25 -47.45
N SER A 495 11.99 6.91 -47.22
CA SER A 495 11.07 6.45 -48.28
C SER A 495 10.45 7.57 -49.12
N LYS A 496 10.58 8.84 -48.71
CA LYS A 496 9.96 9.99 -49.39
C LYS A 496 10.95 11.09 -49.72
N SER A 497 11.63 11.64 -48.72
CA SER A 497 12.62 12.68 -48.93
C SER A 497 13.58 12.82 -47.74
N ILE A 498 14.76 13.36 -48.01
CA ILE A 498 15.75 13.79 -47.03
C ILE A 498 15.94 15.29 -47.22
N LYS A 499 15.74 16.09 -46.16
CA LYS A 499 15.83 17.54 -46.21
C LYS A 499 16.76 18.06 -45.10
N LEU A 500 17.82 18.76 -45.49
CA LEU A 500 18.79 19.40 -44.60
C LEU A 500 18.54 20.91 -44.62
N CYS A 501 18.35 21.56 -43.46
CA CYS A 501 17.93 22.98 -43.39
C CYS A 501 18.69 23.80 -42.35
N VAL A 502 18.99 25.05 -42.69
CA VAL A 502 19.33 26.14 -41.76
C VAL A 502 18.49 27.36 -42.14
N GLY A 503 17.44 27.65 -41.36
CA GLY A 503 16.45 28.65 -41.76
C GLY A 503 15.78 28.26 -43.10
N GLU A 504 15.86 29.15 -44.09
CA GLU A 504 15.35 28.93 -45.45
C GLU A 504 16.37 28.27 -46.41
N THR A 505 17.65 28.18 -46.02
CA THR A 505 18.69 27.52 -46.83
C THR A 505 18.56 26.01 -46.67
N MET A 506 18.55 25.27 -47.79
CA MET A 506 18.22 23.85 -47.77
C MET A 506 18.78 23.04 -48.94
N ILE A 507 19.01 21.75 -48.66
CA ILE A 507 19.27 20.70 -49.66
C ILE A 507 18.18 19.62 -49.52
N ILE A 508 17.54 19.22 -50.62
CA ILE A 508 16.55 18.14 -50.65
C ILE A 508 16.99 17.04 -51.60
N LEU A 509 16.85 15.78 -51.18
CA LEU A 509 16.78 14.60 -52.03
C LEU A 509 15.37 14.03 -51.92
N ASP A 510 14.69 13.77 -53.03
CA ASP A 510 13.32 13.23 -53.03
C ASP A 510 13.20 11.87 -53.74
N CYS A 511 12.04 11.24 -53.59
CA CYS A 511 11.73 9.93 -54.16
C CYS A 511 11.54 9.95 -55.68
N ASP A 512 11.40 11.13 -56.28
CA ASP A 512 11.30 11.29 -57.74
C ASP A 512 12.69 11.39 -58.38
N GLY A 513 13.75 11.40 -57.56
CA GLY A 513 15.15 11.45 -57.99
C GLY A 513 15.71 12.87 -58.10
N ASN A 514 15.01 13.89 -57.59
CA ASN A 514 15.49 15.26 -57.67
C ASN A 514 16.48 15.59 -56.54
N ILE A 515 17.46 16.43 -56.86
CA ILE A 515 18.34 17.09 -55.88
C ILE A 515 18.15 18.60 -56.03
N THR A 516 17.72 19.27 -54.96
CA THR A 516 17.48 20.73 -54.95
C THR A 516 18.35 21.40 -53.91
N SER A 517 19.15 22.37 -54.33
CA SER A 517 19.97 23.23 -53.47
C SER A 517 19.49 24.68 -53.55
N ASN A 518 19.04 25.25 -52.44
CA ASN A 518 18.54 26.63 -52.38
C ASN A 518 19.24 27.40 -51.24
N ALA A 519 19.78 28.58 -51.54
CA ALA A 519 20.42 29.47 -50.57
C ALA A 519 20.07 30.93 -50.83
N GLN A 520 19.88 31.72 -49.76
CA GLN A 520 19.53 33.14 -49.86
C GLN A 520 20.71 34.06 -50.20
N ASN A 521 21.95 33.61 -49.96
CA ASN A 521 23.14 34.41 -50.17
C ASN A 521 23.98 33.81 -51.29
N ASN A 522 24.82 32.82 -50.97
CA ASN A 522 25.70 32.19 -51.94
C ASN A 522 25.61 30.66 -51.88
N ILE A 523 25.72 30.03 -53.05
CA ILE A 523 26.15 28.64 -53.20
C ILE A 523 27.56 28.71 -53.79
N SER A 524 28.52 28.00 -53.20
CA SER A 524 29.92 28.02 -53.66
C SER A 524 30.42 26.60 -53.81
N GLU A 525 30.89 26.26 -55.01
CA GLU A 525 31.47 24.96 -55.35
C GLU A 525 32.95 25.15 -55.67
N ASN A 526 33.83 24.51 -54.90
CA ASN A 526 35.28 24.57 -55.08
C ASN A 526 35.87 23.17 -54.99
N ALA A 527 36.74 22.79 -55.93
CA ALA A 527 37.47 21.54 -55.90
C ALA A 527 38.94 21.77 -56.26
N ALA A 528 39.86 21.07 -55.57
CA ALA A 528 41.28 21.16 -55.86
C ALA A 528 41.67 20.54 -57.22
N ASN A 529 40.88 19.57 -57.69
CA ASN A 529 41.17 18.82 -58.92
C ASN A 529 40.19 19.18 -60.04
N ASN A 530 38.90 18.90 -59.87
CA ASN A 530 37.92 19.06 -60.94
C ASN A 530 36.49 19.23 -60.39
N ILE A 531 35.68 20.03 -61.07
CA ILE A 531 34.22 20.08 -60.96
C ILE A 531 33.68 19.72 -62.35
N SER A 532 32.95 18.61 -62.46
CA SER A 532 32.39 18.12 -63.73
C SER A 532 30.87 18.08 -63.67
N GLN A 533 30.22 18.64 -64.68
CA GLN A 533 28.77 18.64 -64.83
C GLN A 533 28.41 18.04 -66.19
N GLN A 534 27.50 17.07 -66.20
CA GLN A 534 27.02 16.40 -67.41
C GLN A 534 25.54 16.07 -67.24
N ALA A 535 24.73 16.50 -68.19
CA ALA A 535 23.29 16.22 -68.27
C ALA A 535 22.81 16.37 -69.72
N ASP A 536 21.59 15.93 -70.02
CA ASP A 536 20.96 16.17 -71.32
C ASP A 536 20.78 17.68 -71.60
N SER A 537 20.54 18.47 -70.54
CA SER A 537 20.49 19.93 -70.59
C SER A 537 21.11 20.53 -69.32
N ILE A 538 21.85 21.62 -69.46
CA ILE A 538 22.37 22.44 -68.36
C ILE A 538 21.91 23.88 -68.58
N ASP A 539 21.00 24.35 -67.71
CA ASP A 539 20.49 25.72 -67.73
C ASP A 539 21.19 26.56 -66.66
N SER A 540 22.03 27.51 -67.08
CA SER A 540 22.75 28.45 -66.20
C SER A 540 22.31 29.88 -66.49
N THR A 541 21.73 30.56 -65.51
CA THR A 541 21.25 31.94 -65.65
C THR A 541 21.72 32.78 -64.46
N ALA A 542 22.22 33.99 -64.74
CA ALA A 542 22.50 34.99 -63.72
C ALA A 542 21.67 36.26 -64.02
N VAL A 543 21.13 36.89 -62.97
CA VAL A 543 20.32 38.12 -63.11
C VAL A 543 21.21 39.34 -63.40
N ASN A 544 22.40 39.38 -62.81
CA ASN A 544 23.31 40.53 -62.91
C ASN A 544 24.55 40.20 -63.77
N GLU A 545 25.34 39.21 -63.37
CA GLU A 545 26.63 38.91 -64.00
C GLU A 545 26.92 37.41 -63.98
N TYR A 546 27.47 36.88 -65.09
CA TYR A 546 27.94 35.51 -65.22
C TYR A 546 29.41 35.49 -65.64
N ASN A 547 30.29 35.13 -64.71
CA ASN A 547 31.74 35.19 -64.89
C ASN A 547 32.35 33.81 -65.13
N ILE A 548 33.09 33.65 -66.24
CA ILE A 548 33.88 32.46 -66.53
C ILE A 548 35.35 32.88 -66.60
N ASN A 549 36.17 32.40 -65.66
CA ASN A 549 37.60 32.71 -65.60
C ASN A 549 38.41 31.42 -65.47
N GLY A 550 39.53 31.34 -66.19
CA GLY A 550 40.47 30.23 -66.12
C GLY A 550 41.73 30.58 -66.91
N THR A 551 42.81 29.83 -66.70
CA THR A 551 44.01 29.93 -67.56
C THR A 551 43.65 29.58 -69.00
N ASP A 552 42.86 28.52 -69.18
CA ASP A 552 42.27 28.11 -70.44
C ASP A 552 40.74 28.01 -70.29
N VAL A 553 40.00 28.61 -71.21
CA VAL A 553 38.53 28.52 -71.29
C VAL A 553 38.16 27.98 -72.66
N THR A 554 37.51 26.82 -72.71
CA THR A 554 37.08 26.16 -73.96
C THR A 554 35.57 25.97 -73.94
N ALA A 555 34.89 26.49 -74.96
CA ALA A 555 33.47 26.27 -75.21
C ALA A 555 33.30 25.65 -76.61
N THR A 556 32.72 24.46 -76.68
CA THR A 556 32.52 23.72 -77.94
C THR A 556 31.05 23.27 -78.04
N ALA A 557 30.50 23.34 -79.26
CA ALA A 557 29.16 22.85 -79.56
C ALA A 557 29.18 22.13 -80.92
N GLU A 558 28.58 20.94 -81.00
CA GLU A 558 28.52 20.18 -82.26
C GLU A 558 27.51 20.78 -83.26
N GLY A 559 26.38 21.32 -82.76
CA GLY A 559 25.35 21.94 -83.57
C GLY A 559 25.60 23.43 -83.83
N SER A 560 25.40 24.25 -82.80
CA SER A 560 25.60 25.71 -82.88
C SER A 560 26.02 26.29 -81.54
N ALA A 561 27.01 27.19 -81.54
CA ALA A 561 27.34 28.04 -80.41
C ALA A 561 26.86 29.47 -80.70
N MET A 562 26.11 30.08 -79.77
CA MET A 562 25.62 31.46 -79.88
C MET A 562 26.12 32.29 -78.70
N ILE A 563 26.75 33.43 -78.99
CA ILE A 563 27.13 34.45 -78.00
C ILE A 563 26.52 35.76 -78.48
N SER A 564 25.69 36.39 -77.65
CA SER A 564 25.00 37.64 -77.99
C SER A 564 24.86 38.54 -76.77
N GLY A 565 25.18 39.82 -76.91
CA GLY A 565 24.91 40.85 -75.92
C GLY A 565 23.87 41.86 -76.42
N GLY A 566 22.91 42.22 -75.57
CA GLY A 566 21.84 43.15 -75.93
C GLY A 566 22.32 44.57 -76.23
N THR A 567 23.40 45.02 -75.57
CA THR A 567 24.01 46.33 -75.79
C THR A 567 25.30 46.22 -76.60
N SER A 568 26.20 45.33 -76.22
CA SER A 568 27.49 45.09 -76.90
C SER A 568 28.00 43.67 -76.66
N THR A 569 28.91 43.22 -77.51
CA THR A 569 29.69 41.99 -77.33
C THR A 569 31.14 42.32 -77.67
N THR A 570 32.06 42.07 -76.74
CA THR A 570 33.48 42.41 -76.89
C THR A 570 34.32 41.14 -76.85
N VAL A 571 35.24 40.99 -77.80
CA VAL A 571 36.26 39.92 -77.83
C VAL A 571 37.62 40.61 -77.89
N ASP A 572 38.42 40.46 -76.83
CA ASP A 572 39.70 41.15 -76.66
C ASP A 572 40.79 40.15 -76.24
N SER A 573 42.01 40.32 -76.75
CA SER A 573 43.18 39.51 -76.43
C SER A 573 44.46 40.35 -76.54
N SER A 574 45.38 40.16 -75.58
CA SER A 574 46.73 40.74 -75.65
C SER A 574 47.62 40.03 -76.69
N GLY A 575 47.21 38.84 -77.15
CA GLY A 575 47.87 38.05 -78.18
C GLY A 575 47.05 38.01 -79.48
N THR A 576 47.09 36.87 -80.17
CA THR A 576 46.34 36.68 -81.42
C THR A 576 44.89 36.25 -81.15
N THR A 577 43.94 37.06 -81.60
CA THR A 577 42.53 36.66 -81.71
C THR A 577 42.27 36.03 -83.08
N ALA A 578 41.92 34.74 -83.13
CA ALA A 578 41.61 34.03 -84.36
C ALA A 578 40.09 33.76 -84.47
N VAL A 579 39.44 34.39 -85.45
CA VAL A 579 38.05 34.10 -85.82
C VAL A 579 38.06 33.44 -87.19
N THR A 580 37.62 32.19 -87.28
CA THR A 580 37.65 31.40 -88.52
C THR A 580 36.29 30.78 -88.80
N GLY A 581 35.96 30.65 -90.07
CA GLY A 581 34.70 30.05 -90.53
C GLY A 581 34.65 30.05 -92.05
N SER A 582 33.81 29.20 -92.64
CA SER A 582 33.58 29.16 -94.09
C SER A 582 33.00 30.48 -94.61
N ILE A 583 32.19 31.18 -93.79
CA ILE A 583 31.69 32.53 -94.04
C ILE A 583 31.73 33.33 -92.73
N ILE A 584 32.39 34.49 -92.76
CA ILE A 584 32.37 35.48 -91.66
C ILE A 584 31.58 36.69 -92.17
N LYS A 585 30.49 37.04 -91.46
CA LYS A 585 29.71 38.25 -91.75
C LYS A 585 30.01 39.30 -90.69
N LEU A 586 30.65 40.38 -91.11
CA LEU A 586 30.85 41.59 -90.31
C LEU A 586 29.99 42.68 -90.92
N ASN A 587 29.19 43.36 -90.10
CA ASN A 587 28.35 44.49 -90.51
C ASN A 587 28.84 45.77 -89.86
#